data_AF-A0A961FAL4-F1
#
_entry.id   AF-A0A961FAL4-F1
#
_cell.length_a   1.000
_cell.length_b   1.000
_cell.length_c   1.000
_cell.angle_alpha   90.00
_cell.angle_beta   90.00
_cell.angle_gamma   90.00
#
_symmetry.space_group_name_H-M   'P 1'
#
loop_
_entity.id
_entity.type
_entity.pdbx_description
1 polymer ?
#
loop_
_entity_poly.entity_id
_entity_poly.type
_entity_poly.pdbx_seq_one_letter_code
_entity_poly.pdbx_strand_id
1 'polypeptide(L)'
;MSASTASYLVDCLNAVTGNLAVPGGSIFGDAPIDLVRLASMVGLDRSGRLRTRTGSLKEVAGLLPWTLPDDIETPGDGQIKALICVAGNPVVSAPEGERLATLLDGLDLVVGVDLQINETLAHAHYV
;
A
#
# COMPACT_ATOMS: atom_id res chain seq x y z
N MET A 1 -6.91 -1.19 3.20
CA MET A 1 -8.32 -0.78 3.26
C MET A 1 -8.36 0.68 2.81
N SER A 2 -8.62 0.95 1.52
CA SER A 2 -8.83 2.33 1.09
C SER A 2 -10.15 2.80 1.72
N ALA A 3 -10.10 3.83 2.55
CA ALA A 3 -11.31 4.44 3.08
C ALA A 3 -11.99 5.19 1.91
N SER A 4 -12.82 4.49 1.16
CA SER A 4 -13.66 5.13 0.15
C SER A 4 -14.73 6.00 0.83
N THR A 5 -15.21 7.04 0.16
CA THR A 5 -16.36 7.84 0.64
C THR A 5 -17.54 6.95 1.03
N ALA A 6 -17.77 5.87 0.27
CA ALA A 6 -18.81 4.90 0.58
C ALA A 6 -18.59 4.22 1.95
N SER A 7 -17.35 3.85 2.28
CA SER A 7 -17.03 3.23 3.58
C SER A 7 -17.28 4.21 4.73
N TYR A 8 -16.88 5.48 4.57
CA TYR A 8 -17.15 6.52 5.56
C TYR A 8 -18.65 6.79 5.73
N LEU A 9 -19.41 6.78 4.64
CA LEU A 9 -20.86 6.96 4.70
C LEU A 9 -21.57 5.80 5.42
N VAL A 10 -21.04 4.58 5.35
CA VAL A 10 -21.55 3.46 6.16
C VAL A 10 -21.34 3.74 7.64
N ASP A 11 -20.18 4.23 8.05
CA ASP A 11 -19.91 4.61 9.44
C ASP A 11 -20.80 5.77 9.89
N CYS A 12 -20.96 6.80 9.05
CA CYS A 12 -21.91 7.88 9.30
C CYS A 12 -23.33 7.36 9.46
N LEU A 13 -23.81 6.49 8.57
CA LEU A 13 -25.15 5.91 8.63
C LEU A 13 -25.35 5.15 9.94
N ASN A 14 -24.39 4.32 10.34
CA ASN A 14 -24.42 3.62 11.62
C ASN A 14 -24.46 4.60 12.81
N ALA A 15 -23.71 5.71 12.73
CA ALA A 15 -23.72 6.73 13.76
C ALA A 15 -25.09 7.44 13.86
N VAL A 16 -25.66 7.91 12.74
CA VAL A 16 -26.93 8.68 12.76
C VAL A 16 -28.12 7.80 13.13
N THR A 17 -28.06 6.50 12.82
CA THR A 17 -29.11 5.53 13.18
C THR A 17 -28.97 4.96 14.59
N GLY A 18 -27.92 5.36 15.34
CA GLY A 18 -27.66 4.84 16.69
C GLY A 18 -27.16 3.40 16.74
N ASN A 19 -26.70 2.86 15.60
CA ASN A 19 -26.18 1.50 15.47
C ASN A 19 -24.66 1.41 15.62
N LEU A 20 -23.96 2.52 15.83
CA LEU A 20 -22.51 2.53 16.06
C LEU A 20 -22.17 2.23 17.53
N ALA A 21 -21.23 1.31 17.75
CA ALA A 21 -20.68 0.95 19.07
C ALA A 21 -21.72 0.47 20.10
N VAL A 22 -22.78 -0.21 19.64
CA VAL A 22 -23.80 -0.86 20.48
C VAL A 22 -23.81 -2.38 20.30
N PRO A 23 -24.23 -3.18 21.30
CA PRO A 23 -24.38 -4.62 21.14
C PRO A 23 -25.27 -4.98 19.94
N GLY A 24 -24.75 -5.80 19.02
CA GLY A 24 -25.44 -6.18 17.78
C GLY A 24 -25.41 -5.13 16.65
N GLY A 25 -24.80 -3.96 16.89
CA GLY A 25 -24.58 -2.92 15.89
C GLY A 25 -23.21 -3.00 15.21
N SER A 26 -22.84 -1.94 14.49
CA SER A 26 -21.52 -1.79 13.90
C SER A 26 -20.50 -1.48 14.99
N ILE A 27 -19.62 -2.44 15.27
CA ILE A 27 -18.53 -2.31 16.23
C ILE A 27 -17.32 -3.08 15.71
N PHE A 28 -16.12 -2.50 15.86
CA PHE A 28 -14.92 -3.30 15.79
C PHE A 28 -14.92 -4.19 17.04
N GLY A 29 -15.15 -5.49 16.85
CA GLY A 29 -15.16 -6.43 17.98
C GLY A 29 -13.83 -6.39 18.73
N ASP A 30 -13.89 -6.51 20.05
CA ASP A 30 -12.69 -6.77 20.84
C ASP A 30 -12.07 -8.08 20.35
N ALA A 31 -10.87 -7.98 19.77
CA ALA A 31 -10.15 -9.16 19.36
C ALA A 31 -9.82 -9.97 20.62
N PRO A 32 -10.11 -11.29 20.66
CA PRO A 32 -9.77 -12.12 21.82
C PRO A 32 -8.26 -12.18 22.08
N ILE A 33 -7.47 -11.79 21.08
CA ILE A 33 -6.02 -11.64 21.15
C ILE A 33 -5.67 -10.27 20.59
N ASP A 34 -5.04 -9.42 21.42
CA ASP A 34 -4.46 -8.16 20.98
C ASP A 34 -3.17 -8.42 20.20
N LEU A 35 -3.33 -8.70 18.91
CA LEU A 35 -2.22 -8.99 17.99
C LEU A 35 -1.26 -7.81 17.85
N VAL A 36 -1.74 -6.58 18.02
CA VAL A 36 -0.90 -5.38 17.94
C VAL A 36 0.03 -5.31 19.14
N ARG A 37 -0.51 -5.51 20.35
CA ARG A 37 0.29 -5.58 21.57
C ARG A 37 1.21 -6.80 21.59
N LEU A 38 0.76 -7.94 21.09
CA LEU A 38 1.62 -9.12 20.97
C LEU A 38 2.80 -8.83 20.00
N ALA A 39 2.51 -8.24 18.84
CA ALA A 39 3.52 -7.86 17.86
C ALA A 39 4.54 -6.86 18.42
N SER A 40 4.09 -5.86 19.20
CA SER A 40 5.01 -4.92 19.84
C SER A 40 5.87 -5.57 20.92
N MET A 41 5.31 -6.46 21.74
CA MET A 41 6.04 -7.19 22.77
C MET A 41 7.14 -8.12 22.21
N VAL A 42 6.92 -8.71 21.04
CA VAL A 42 7.91 -9.59 20.39
C VAL A 42 8.81 -8.86 19.39
N GLY A 43 8.76 -7.53 19.33
CA GLY A 43 9.60 -6.70 18.46
C GLY A 43 9.24 -6.79 16.97
N LEU A 44 8.03 -7.24 16.65
CA LEU A 44 7.48 -7.29 15.29
C LEU A 44 6.73 -6.01 14.90
N ASP A 45 6.45 -5.11 15.85
CA ASP A 45 5.97 -3.77 15.52
C ASP A 45 7.10 -2.93 14.91
N ARG A 46 7.13 -2.93 13.57
CA ARG A 46 8.10 -2.17 12.76
C ARG A 46 7.56 -0.82 12.31
N SER A 47 6.51 -0.31 12.95
CA SER A 47 5.86 0.93 12.52
C SER A 47 6.75 2.15 12.79
N GLY A 48 6.85 3.05 11.81
CA GLY A 48 7.57 4.32 11.92
C GLY A 48 9.09 4.26 11.88
N ARG A 49 9.70 3.09 11.62
CA ARG A 49 11.16 2.96 11.45
C ARG A 49 11.62 3.51 10.10
N LEU A 50 10.92 3.17 9.03
CA LEU A 50 11.11 3.75 7.72
C LEU A 50 10.10 4.86 7.45
N ARG A 51 10.48 5.74 6.51
CA ARG A 51 9.59 6.74 5.94
C ARG A 51 9.64 6.67 4.42
N THR A 52 8.52 6.95 3.78
CA THR A 52 8.48 7.14 2.33
C THR A 52 9.37 8.33 1.97
N ARG A 53 10.04 8.25 0.82
CA ARG A 53 10.93 9.32 0.37
C ARG A 53 10.11 10.56 -0.02
N THR A 54 9.00 10.39 -0.73
CA THR A 54 8.02 11.47 -0.97
C THR A 54 6.97 11.50 0.15
N GLY A 55 6.63 12.70 0.64
CA GLY A 55 5.58 12.89 1.67
C GLY A 55 5.95 12.47 3.11
N SER A 56 7.09 11.82 3.35
CA SER A 56 7.56 11.42 4.70
C SER A 56 6.56 10.61 5.53
N LEU A 57 5.73 9.80 4.87
CA LEU A 57 4.75 8.93 5.51
C LEU A 57 5.44 7.79 6.25
N LYS A 58 4.91 7.41 7.41
CA LYS A 58 5.50 6.37 8.26
C LYS A 58 5.17 4.98 7.72
N GLU A 59 6.14 4.08 7.83
CA GLU A 59 5.93 2.63 7.73
C GLU A 59 4.85 2.17 8.72
N VAL A 60 3.96 1.28 8.28
CA VAL A 60 2.92 0.66 9.11
C VAL A 60 3.06 -0.84 8.97
N ALA A 61 3.21 -1.54 10.10
CA ALA A 61 3.34 -3.01 10.12
C ALA A 61 4.42 -3.57 9.16
N GLY A 62 5.55 -2.87 9.03
CA GLY A 62 6.65 -3.31 8.15
C GLY A 62 6.49 -2.93 6.68
N LEU A 63 5.41 -2.23 6.31
CA LEU A 63 5.10 -1.85 4.94
C LEU A 63 5.10 -0.33 4.79
N LEU A 64 5.80 0.15 3.76
CA LEU A 64 5.71 1.55 3.36
C LEU A 64 4.38 1.78 2.63
N PRO A 65 3.73 2.94 2.85
CA PRO A 65 2.63 3.40 2.02
C PRO A 65 2.99 3.42 0.53
N TRP A 66 1.97 3.28 -0.31
CA TRP A 66 2.14 3.30 -1.76
C TRP A 66 2.47 4.71 -2.26
N THR A 67 3.77 4.99 -2.42
CA THR A 67 4.32 6.23 -2.99
C THR A 67 5.18 5.98 -4.22
N LEU A 68 5.18 4.76 -4.76
CA LEU A 68 6.10 4.34 -5.83
C LEU A 68 6.06 5.26 -7.07
N PRO A 69 4.90 5.69 -7.61
CA PRO A 69 4.86 6.60 -8.76
C PRO A 69 5.57 7.94 -8.48
N ASP A 70 5.25 8.57 -7.35
CA ASP A 70 5.91 9.81 -6.91
C ASP A 70 7.42 9.57 -6.67
N ASP A 71 7.75 8.36 -6.23
CA ASP A 71 9.11 7.97 -5.92
C ASP A 71 10.00 7.77 -7.16
N ILE A 72 9.38 7.40 -8.27
CA ILE A 72 10.02 7.34 -9.59
C ILE A 72 10.13 8.74 -10.19
N GLU A 73 9.06 9.53 -10.14
CA GLU A 73 8.96 10.82 -10.83
C GLU A 73 9.79 11.93 -10.17
N THR A 74 9.79 12.02 -8.84
CA THR A 74 10.38 13.15 -8.12
C THR A 74 11.91 13.07 -8.11
N PRO A 75 12.64 14.02 -8.75
CA PRO A 75 14.10 14.03 -8.77
C PRO A 75 14.72 14.30 -7.40
N GLY A 76 15.94 13.80 -7.19
CA GLY A 76 16.71 14.04 -5.96
C GLY A 76 17.41 12.79 -5.44
N ASP A 77 18.00 12.92 -4.26
CA ASP A 77 18.65 11.79 -3.60
C ASP A 77 17.63 10.66 -3.35
N GLY A 78 18.02 9.43 -3.65
CA GLY A 78 17.16 8.25 -3.55
C GLY A 78 16.01 8.16 -4.56
N GLN A 79 15.98 8.96 -5.65
CA GLN A 79 15.02 8.77 -6.74
C GLN A 79 15.07 7.32 -7.27
N ILE A 80 13.92 6.70 -7.44
CA ILE A 80 13.84 5.33 -7.95
C ILE A 80 14.10 5.34 -9.45
N LYS A 81 15.17 4.66 -9.85
CA LYS A 81 15.57 4.46 -11.25
C LYS A 81 15.50 2.99 -11.70
N ALA A 82 15.31 2.07 -10.75
CA ALA A 82 15.20 0.66 -11.04
C ALA A 82 14.09 0.00 -10.21
N LEU A 83 13.40 -0.99 -10.78
CA LEU A 83 12.35 -1.78 -10.13
C LEU A 83 12.59 -3.28 -10.33
N ILE A 84 12.46 -4.05 -9.25
CA ILE A 84 12.36 -5.52 -9.30
C ILE A 84 10.94 -5.87 -8.84
N CYS A 85 10.15 -6.48 -9.73
CA CYS A 85 8.78 -6.90 -9.46
C CYS A 85 8.71 -8.42 -9.36
N VAL A 86 8.40 -8.95 -8.18
CA VAL A 86 8.33 -10.40 -7.91
C VAL A 86 6.88 -10.79 -7.69
N ALA A 87 6.35 -11.67 -8.54
CA ALA A 87 4.97 -12.16 -8.49
C ALA A 87 3.92 -11.05 -8.29
N GLY A 88 4.09 -9.93 -9.00
CA GLY A 88 3.34 -8.70 -8.80
C GLY A 88 2.84 -8.08 -10.09
N ASN A 89 1.72 -7.36 -10.00
CA ASN A 89 1.15 -6.61 -11.12
C ASN A 89 0.62 -5.23 -10.66
N PRO A 90 1.49 -4.32 -10.16
CA PRO A 90 1.08 -3.02 -9.65
C PRO A 90 0.40 -2.11 -10.68
N VAL A 91 0.63 -2.30 -11.98
CA VAL A 91 -0.11 -1.56 -13.03
C VAL A 91 -1.62 -1.78 -12.93
N VAL A 92 -2.07 -2.94 -12.46
CA VAL A 92 -3.52 -3.23 -12.31
C VAL A 92 -3.95 -3.32 -10.85
N SER A 93 -3.05 -3.71 -9.94
CA SER A 93 -3.39 -3.97 -8.53
C SER A 93 -3.17 -2.76 -7.59
N ALA A 94 -2.49 -1.71 -8.04
CA ALA A 94 -2.20 -0.54 -7.24
C ALA A 94 -2.93 0.72 -7.75
N PRO A 95 -3.11 1.74 -6.89
CA PRO A 95 -3.61 3.04 -7.31
C PRO A 95 -2.72 3.66 -8.40
N GLU A 96 -3.34 4.43 -9.29
CA GLU A 96 -2.65 5.19 -10.35
C GLU A 96 -1.87 4.29 -11.33
N GLY A 97 -2.41 3.11 -11.62
CA GLY A 97 -1.80 2.11 -12.51
C GLY A 97 -1.39 2.63 -13.89
N GLU A 98 -2.24 3.44 -14.56
CA GLU A 98 -1.90 4.05 -15.85
C GLU A 98 -0.71 5.01 -15.77
N ARG A 99 -0.65 5.80 -14.70
CA ARG A 99 0.49 6.69 -14.42
C ARG A 99 1.75 5.86 -14.17
N LEU A 100 1.64 4.79 -13.37
CA LEU A 100 2.76 3.89 -13.14
C LEU A 100 3.26 3.26 -14.44
N ALA A 101 2.37 2.75 -15.30
CA ALA A 101 2.75 2.15 -16.59
C ALA A 101 3.62 3.11 -17.42
N THR A 102 3.22 4.38 -17.48
CA THR A 102 3.98 5.43 -18.20
C THR A 102 5.35 5.68 -17.57
N LEU A 103 5.45 5.63 -16.24
CA LEU A 103 6.71 5.83 -15.51
C LEU A 103 7.66 4.64 -15.65
N LEU A 104 7.15 3.42 -15.79
CA LEU A 104 7.99 2.22 -15.95
C LEU A 104 8.84 2.27 -17.21
N ASP A 105 8.32 2.84 -18.30
CA ASP A 105 9.05 3.04 -19.56
C ASP A 105 10.24 4.00 -19.43
N GLY A 106 10.24 4.85 -18.38
CA GLY A 106 11.30 5.82 -18.11
C GLY A 106 12.35 5.35 -17.09
N LEU A 107 12.23 4.13 -16.55
CA LEU A 107 13.19 3.57 -15.61
C LEU A 107 14.43 3.03 -16.35
N ASP A 108 15.59 3.14 -15.70
CA ASP A 108 16.86 2.62 -16.23
C ASP A 108 16.88 1.08 -16.22
N LEU A 109 16.09 0.46 -15.33
CA LEU A 109 15.99 -0.99 -15.22
C LEU A 109 14.66 -1.44 -14.61
N VAL A 110 14.03 -2.44 -15.23
CA VAL A 110 12.83 -3.10 -14.73
C VAL A 110 13.03 -4.60 -14.90
N VAL A 111 12.97 -5.35 -13.80
CA VAL A 111 13.13 -6.81 -13.79
C VAL A 111 11.85 -7.44 -13.25
N GLY A 112 11.25 -8.33 -14.02
CA GLY A 112 10.14 -9.17 -13.60
C GLY A 112 10.62 -10.53 -13.14
N VAL A 113 9.96 -11.09 -12.12
CA VAL A 113 10.10 -12.50 -11.72
C VAL A 113 8.69 -13.05 -11.54
N ASP A 114 8.15 -13.67 -12.58
CA ASP A 114 6.79 -14.19 -12.62
C ASP A 114 6.67 -15.39 -13.56
N LEU A 115 5.58 -16.15 -13.45
CA LEU A 115 5.29 -17.29 -14.31
C LEU A 115 4.79 -16.87 -15.69
N GLN A 116 4.25 -15.66 -15.81
CA GLN A 116 3.70 -15.09 -17.04
C GLN A 116 4.06 -13.61 -17.17
N ILE A 117 4.11 -13.13 -18.41
CA ILE A 117 4.23 -11.69 -18.68
C ILE A 117 2.84 -11.06 -18.47
N ASN A 118 2.73 -10.20 -17.46
CA ASN A 118 1.53 -9.44 -17.11
C ASN A 118 1.65 -7.97 -17.54
N GLU A 119 0.65 -7.14 -17.24
CA GLU A 119 0.58 -5.72 -17.61
C GLU A 119 1.75 -4.90 -17.05
N THR A 120 2.28 -5.24 -15.88
CA THR A 120 3.49 -4.60 -15.34
C THR A 120 4.74 -5.07 -16.07
N LEU A 121 4.85 -6.39 -16.29
CA LEU A 121 6.04 -6.97 -16.91
C LEU A 121 6.13 -6.74 -18.41
N ALA A 122 5.05 -6.26 -19.05
CA ALA A 122 5.09 -5.75 -20.42
C ALA A 122 6.09 -4.59 -20.59
N HIS A 123 6.44 -3.89 -19.50
CA HIS A 123 7.43 -2.81 -19.44
C HIS A 123 8.81 -3.28 -18.95
N ALA A 124 9.00 -4.59 -18.70
CA ALA A 124 10.23 -5.10 -18.13
C ALA A 124 11.37 -5.19 -19.16
N HIS A 125 12.58 -4.87 -18.72
CA HIS A 125 13.81 -5.08 -19.48
C HIS A 125 14.24 -6.55 -19.46
N TYR A 126 13.95 -7.25 -18.35
CA TYR A 126 14.22 -8.67 -18.15
C TYR A 126 13.04 -9.34 -17.44
N VAL A 127 12.72 -10.57 -17.81
CA VAL A 127 11.73 -11.46 -17.17
C VAL A 127 12.38 -12.83 -16.96
#